data_AF-A0A3D5I424-F1
#
_entry.id   AF-A0A3D5I424-F1
#
_cell.length_a   1.000
_cell.length_b   1.000
_cell.length_c   1.000
_cell.angle_alpha   90.00
_cell.angle_beta   90.00
_cell.angle_gamma   90.00
#
_symmetry.space_group_name_H-M   'P 1'
#
loop_
_entity.id
_entity.type
_entity.pdbx_description
1 polymer ?
#
loop_
_entity_poly.entity_id
_entity_poly.type
_entity_poly.pdbx_seq_one_letter_code
_entity_poly.pdbx_strand_id
1 'polypeptide(L)'
;MTAPSLFIMVGEASGDRLGAEVMKGLAARNAACDCWGVGGDAMQSLGFGSVMAMDDFTVLGVGEAIKAIPRLNRLANTLIDRIMETRPDAILTIDNKGFSMRFARRLKKRMARAGWHAPILHLVAPTVWAWGGWRARGVAKSVDHLMCLFPFEEPYFTRHGVEVTVVGHPSAERPRPGRDEARGTLGIDPDRPLLALLPGSRSREVATLLPDMLRAFSILKAELPPLQAVLPMASNVASG
;
A
#
# COMPACT_ATOMS: atom_id res chain seq x y z
N MET A 1 -28.99 -16.37 -1.62
CA MET A 1 -28.15 -15.50 -2.47
C MET A 1 -26.71 -15.78 -2.08
N THR A 2 -25.82 -16.03 -3.04
CA THR A 2 -24.38 -16.17 -2.78
C THR A 2 -23.81 -14.82 -2.34
N ALA A 3 -22.84 -14.84 -1.43
CA ALA A 3 -22.14 -13.62 -1.01
C ALA A 3 -21.45 -12.97 -2.22
N PRO A 4 -21.44 -11.63 -2.35
CA PRO A 4 -20.66 -10.93 -3.36
C PRO A 4 -19.18 -11.31 -3.26
N SER A 5 -18.54 -11.54 -4.41
CA SER A 5 -17.13 -11.89 -4.50
C SER A 5 -16.27 -10.69 -4.86
N LEU A 6 -15.23 -10.42 -4.07
CA LEU A 6 -14.31 -9.31 -4.25
C LEU A 6 -12.89 -9.83 -4.46
N PHE A 7 -12.33 -9.58 -5.64
CA PHE A 7 -10.91 -9.81 -5.85
C PHE A 7 -10.10 -8.63 -5.30
N ILE A 8 -9.10 -8.88 -4.45
CA ILE A 8 -8.21 -7.85 -3.92
C ILE A 8 -6.76 -8.15 -4.31
N MET A 9 -6.02 -7.12 -4.74
CA MET A 9 -4.59 -7.21 -5.03
C MET A 9 -3.82 -6.12 -4.30
N VAL A 10 -2.95 -6.54 -3.38
CA VAL A 10 -1.94 -5.72 -2.72
C VAL A 10 -0.53 -6.13 -3.18
N GLY A 11 0.39 -5.18 -3.24
CA GLY A 11 1.79 -5.43 -3.63
C GLY A 11 2.83 -5.21 -2.53
N GLU A 12 2.43 -4.69 -1.37
CA GLU A 12 3.32 -4.35 -0.27
C GLU A 12 2.59 -4.48 1.07
N ALA A 13 3.33 -4.65 2.18
CA ALA A 13 2.77 -4.78 3.53
C ALA A 13 1.94 -3.57 4.00
N SER A 14 2.23 -2.37 3.49
CA SER A 14 1.39 -1.18 3.71
C SER A 14 0.00 -1.35 3.09
N GLY A 15 -0.06 -1.86 1.86
CA GLY A 15 -1.29 -2.18 1.14
C GLY A 15 -2.08 -3.31 1.82
N ASP A 16 -1.39 -4.34 2.31
CA ASP A 16 -2.01 -5.44 3.06
C ASP A 16 -2.80 -4.95 4.29
N ARG A 17 -2.19 -4.04 5.08
CA ARG A 17 -2.89 -3.42 6.21
C ARG A 17 -4.12 -2.62 5.77
N LEU A 18 -4.05 -1.90 4.65
CA LEU A 18 -5.20 -1.18 4.11
C LEU A 18 -6.30 -2.14 3.64
N GLY A 19 -5.93 -3.23 2.97
CA GLY A 19 -6.87 -4.28 2.56
C GLY A 19 -7.58 -4.92 3.76
N ALA A 20 -6.86 -5.15 4.86
CA ALA A 20 -7.44 -5.63 6.10
C ALA A 20 -8.46 -4.65 6.69
N GLU A 21 -8.19 -3.34 6.68
CA GLU A 21 -9.17 -2.32 7.11
C GLU A 21 -10.40 -2.26 6.20
N VAL A 22 -10.24 -2.45 4.89
CA VAL A 22 -11.37 -2.59 3.95
C VAL A 22 -12.23 -3.80 4.31
N MET A 23 -11.62 -4.97 4.54
CA MET A 23 -12.34 -6.19 4.92
C MET A 23 -13.11 -6.02 6.24
N LYS A 24 -12.50 -5.39 7.25
CA LYS A 24 -13.19 -5.06 8.51
C LYS A 24 -14.37 -4.12 8.29
N GLY A 25 -14.20 -3.10 7.45
CA GLY A 25 -15.26 -2.15 7.11
C GLY A 25 -16.43 -2.77 6.34
N LEU A 26 -16.19 -3.80 5.53
CA LEU A 26 -17.22 -4.60 4.86
C LEU A 26 -17.96 -5.48 5.88
N ALA A 27 -17.22 -6.20 6.72
CA ALA A 27 -17.79 -7.06 7.76
C ALA A 27 -18.66 -6.27 8.75
N ALA A 28 -18.21 -5.09 9.18
CA ALA A 28 -18.97 -4.21 10.09
C ALA A 28 -20.31 -3.72 9.51
N ARG A 29 -20.47 -3.74 8.18
CA ARG A 29 -21.72 -3.39 7.49
C ARG A 29 -22.62 -4.61 7.23
N ASN A 30 -22.32 -5.76 7.84
CA ASN A 30 -22.96 -7.06 7.56
C ASN A 30 -22.94 -7.44 6.08
N ALA A 31 -21.96 -6.93 5.31
CA ALA A 31 -21.73 -7.36 3.94
C ALA A 31 -20.88 -8.62 3.97
N ALA A 32 -21.52 -9.79 4.05
CA ALA A 32 -20.83 -11.05 3.79
C ALA A 32 -20.22 -10.98 2.39
N CYS A 33 -18.88 -10.99 2.29
CA CYS A 33 -18.17 -10.80 1.04
C CYS A 33 -17.00 -11.76 0.96
N ASP A 34 -16.97 -12.57 -0.09
CA ASP A 34 -15.91 -13.53 -0.32
C ASP A 34 -14.70 -12.80 -0.93
N CYS A 35 -13.77 -12.41 -0.06
CA CYS A 35 -12.57 -11.68 -0.43
C CYS A 35 -11.41 -12.65 -0.73
N TRP A 36 -10.83 -12.55 -1.92
CA TRP A 36 -9.72 -13.42 -2.34
C TRP A 36 -8.78 -12.70 -3.31
N GLY A 37 -7.58 -13.24 -3.54
CA GLY A 37 -6.60 -12.65 -4.46
C GLY A 37 -5.18 -12.64 -3.90
N VAL A 38 -4.47 -11.52 -4.02
CA VAL A 38 -3.09 -11.37 -3.53
C VAL A 38 -3.12 -10.52 -2.27
N GLY A 39 -2.73 -11.12 -1.14
CA GLY A 39 -2.83 -10.55 0.21
C GLY A 39 -1.75 -11.09 1.14
N GLY A 40 -1.33 -10.28 2.10
CA GLY A 40 -0.39 -10.67 3.15
C GLY A 40 -1.11 -11.16 4.41
N ASP A 41 -0.35 -11.26 5.50
CA ASP A 41 -0.79 -11.85 6.76
C ASP A 41 -1.97 -11.08 7.39
N ALA A 42 -2.02 -9.75 7.24
CA ALA A 42 -3.09 -8.96 7.85
C ALA A 42 -4.45 -9.30 7.23
N MET A 43 -4.52 -9.43 5.91
CA MET A 43 -5.75 -9.84 5.23
C MET A 43 -6.07 -11.32 5.49
N GLN A 44 -5.07 -12.20 5.44
CA GLN A 44 -5.26 -13.65 5.68
C GLN A 44 -5.81 -13.94 7.08
N SER A 45 -5.40 -13.17 8.09
CA SER A 45 -5.94 -13.29 9.46
C SER A 45 -7.45 -13.01 9.58
N LEU A 46 -8.05 -12.38 8.56
CA LEU A 46 -9.48 -12.06 8.46
C LEU A 46 -10.23 -13.02 7.52
N GLY A 47 -9.63 -14.15 7.14
CA GLY A 47 -10.24 -15.15 6.25
C GLY A 47 -10.06 -14.86 4.76
N PHE A 48 -9.10 -14.01 4.37
CA PHE A 48 -8.82 -13.73 2.97
C PHE A 48 -8.30 -14.97 2.21
N GLY A 49 -8.95 -15.30 1.09
CA GLY A 49 -8.54 -16.40 0.22
C GLY A 49 -7.33 -16.04 -0.64
N SER A 50 -6.12 -16.18 -0.09
CA SER A 50 -4.89 -15.90 -0.85
C SER A 50 -4.67 -16.94 -1.95
N VAL A 51 -4.53 -16.49 -3.20
CA VAL A 51 -4.24 -17.36 -4.36
C VAL A 51 -2.77 -17.36 -4.76
N MET A 52 -1.97 -16.48 -4.17
CA MET A 52 -0.55 -16.32 -4.45
C MET A 52 0.14 -15.57 -3.31
N ALA A 53 1.41 -15.87 -3.03
CA ALA A 53 2.16 -15.16 -2.00
C ALA A 53 2.38 -13.70 -2.40
N MET A 54 2.16 -12.76 -1.48
CA MET A 54 2.42 -11.34 -1.72
C MET A 54 3.90 -11.09 -2.06
N ASP A 55 4.81 -11.87 -1.47
CA ASP A 55 6.25 -11.80 -1.71
C ASP A 55 6.65 -12.08 -3.17
N ASP A 56 5.81 -12.80 -3.93
CA ASP A 56 6.04 -13.00 -5.37
C ASP A 56 5.86 -11.72 -6.19
N PHE A 57 5.12 -10.74 -5.65
CA PHE A 57 4.92 -9.42 -6.27
C PHE A 57 5.85 -8.35 -5.72
N THR A 58 6.47 -8.59 -4.56
CA THR A 58 7.44 -7.67 -3.96
C THR A 58 8.68 -7.59 -4.84
N VAL A 59 9.10 -6.35 -5.15
CA VAL A 59 10.30 -6.06 -5.91
C VAL A 59 11.27 -5.27 -5.03
N LEU A 60 12.43 -5.83 -4.77
CA LEU A 60 13.47 -5.20 -3.96
C LEU A 60 14.35 -4.29 -4.83
N GLY A 61 14.04 -3.00 -4.87
CA GLY A 61 14.89 -1.97 -5.47
C GLY A 61 14.79 -1.81 -6.99
N VAL A 62 15.36 -0.71 -7.50
CA VAL A 62 15.14 -0.23 -8.88
C VAL A 62 15.81 -1.13 -9.94
N GLY A 63 16.96 -1.74 -9.62
CA GLY A 63 17.70 -2.61 -10.56
C GLY A 63 17.08 -4.01 -10.71
N GLU A 64 16.56 -4.58 -9.62
CA GLU A 64 15.83 -5.85 -9.68
C GLU A 64 14.43 -5.69 -10.28
N ALA A 65 13.85 -4.48 -10.19
CA ALA A 65 12.56 -4.17 -10.79
C ALA A 65 12.49 -4.45 -12.28
N ILE A 66 13.56 -4.15 -13.03
CA ILE A 66 13.59 -4.40 -14.48
C ILE A 66 13.68 -5.91 -14.77
N LYS A 67 14.51 -6.64 -14.01
CA LYS A 67 14.67 -8.10 -14.15
C LYS A 67 13.41 -8.87 -13.72
N ALA A 68 12.61 -8.30 -12.82
CA ALA A 68 11.36 -8.87 -12.36
C ALA A 68 10.19 -8.70 -13.36
N ILE A 69 10.30 -7.83 -14.37
CA ILE A 69 9.20 -7.52 -15.31
C ILE A 69 8.62 -8.77 -16.00
N PRO A 70 9.42 -9.71 -16.56
CA PRO A 70 8.88 -10.91 -17.20
C PRO A 70 8.12 -11.79 -16.21
N ARG A 71 8.65 -11.96 -14.99
CA ARG A 71 8.02 -12.72 -13.90
C ARG A 71 6.68 -12.09 -13.53
N LEU A 72 6.67 -10.79 -13.23
CA LEU A 72 5.46 -10.04 -12.88
C LEU A 72 4.41 -10.08 -14.00
N ASN A 73 4.83 -10.05 -15.27
CA ASN A 73 3.90 -10.20 -16.38
C ASN A 73 3.25 -11.58 -16.44
N ARG A 74 3.99 -12.65 -16.14
CA ARG A 74 3.43 -14.02 -16.05
C ARG A 74 2.43 -14.10 -14.90
N LEU A 75 2.81 -13.64 -13.70
CA LEU A 75 1.93 -13.64 -12.53
C LEU A 75 0.65 -12.83 -12.80
N ALA A 76 0.78 -11.65 -13.44
CA ALA A 76 -0.37 -10.85 -13.84
C ALA A 76 -1.29 -11.61 -14.81
N ASN A 77 -0.76 -12.39 -15.75
CA ASN A 77 -1.58 -13.18 -16.66
C ASN A 77 -2.30 -14.31 -15.92
N THR A 78 -1.60 -15.05 -15.05
CA THR A 78 -2.21 -16.09 -14.20
C THR A 78 -3.36 -15.54 -13.36
N LEU A 79 -3.16 -14.38 -12.72
CA LEU A 79 -4.23 -13.72 -11.96
C LEU A 79 -5.40 -13.31 -12.84
N ILE A 80 -5.12 -12.74 -14.01
CA ILE A 80 -6.18 -12.36 -14.96
C ILE A 80 -6.97 -13.59 -15.40
N ASP A 81 -6.30 -14.69 -15.75
CA ASP A 81 -6.98 -15.91 -16.17
C ASP A 81 -7.88 -16.44 -15.04
N ARG A 82 -7.39 -16.45 -13.80
CA ARG A 82 -8.19 -16.80 -12.62
C ARG A 82 -9.39 -15.88 -12.39
N ILE A 83 -9.24 -14.57 -12.57
CA ILE A 83 -10.34 -13.59 -12.48
C ILE A 83 -11.37 -13.85 -13.59
N MET A 84 -10.94 -14.18 -14.81
CA MET A 84 -11.84 -14.47 -15.92
C MET A 84 -12.64 -15.77 -15.72
N GLU A 85 -12.06 -16.75 -15.03
CA GLU A 85 -12.72 -18.02 -14.66
C GLU A 85 -13.74 -17.83 -13.53
N THR A 86 -13.34 -17.13 -12.47
CA THR A 86 -14.13 -16.95 -11.24
C THR A 86 -15.19 -15.85 -11.35
N ARG A 87 -14.95 -14.85 -12.20
CA ARG A 87 -15.83 -13.70 -12.46
C ARG A 87 -16.32 -12.99 -11.18
N PRO A 88 -15.42 -12.40 -10.37
CA PRO A 88 -15.83 -11.66 -9.17
C PRO A 88 -16.71 -10.45 -9.51
N ASP A 89 -17.53 -10.01 -8.56
CA ASP A 89 -18.43 -8.87 -8.71
C ASP A 89 -17.68 -7.54 -8.78
N ALA A 90 -16.49 -7.46 -8.16
CA ALA A 90 -15.62 -6.30 -8.24
C ALA A 90 -14.13 -6.68 -8.10
N ILE A 91 -13.27 -5.79 -8.56
CA ILE A 91 -11.81 -5.89 -8.46
C ILE A 91 -11.31 -4.67 -7.69
N LEU A 92 -10.63 -4.89 -6.57
CA LEU A 92 -9.96 -3.85 -5.79
C LEU A 92 -8.45 -4.00 -5.92
N THR A 93 -7.78 -2.97 -6.41
CA THR A 93 -6.33 -2.88 -6.39
C THR A 93 -5.89 -1.85 -5.35
N ILE A 94 -4.90 -2.17 -4.52
CA ILE A 94 -4.45 -1.29 -3.45
C ILE A 94 -2.96 -0.98 -3.66
N ASP A 95 -2.65 0.29 -3.86
CA ASP A 95 -1.29 0.79 -4.14
C ASP A 95 -0.60 0.02 -5.30
N ASN A 96 0.72 -0.21 -5.21
CA ASN A 96 1.57 -0.81 -6.23
C ASN A 96 1.46 -0.09 -7.59
N LYS A 97 1.87 1.18 -7.56
CA LYS A 97 1.80 2.11 -8.69
C LYS A 97 2.42 1.50 -9.95
N GLY A 98 1.86 1.85 -11.11
CA GLY A 98 2.36 1.41 -12.40
C GLY A 98 2.09 -0.07 -12.73
N PHE A 99 2.26 -1.01 -11.78
CA PHE A 99 1.85 -2.41 -11.95
C PHE A 99 0.33 -2.52 -11.95
N SER A 100 -0.35 -2.04 -10.90
CA SER A 100 -1.82 -2.07 -10.78
C SER A 100 -2.52 -1.45 -11.99
N MET A 101 -2.00 -0.32 -12.50
CA MET A 101 -2.56 0.33 -13.69
C MET A 101 -2.33 -0.45 -14.99
N ARG A 102 -1.21 -1.18 -15.12
CA ARG A 102 -0.94 -2.05 -16.28
C ARG A 102 -1.82 -3.31 -16.22
N PHE A 103 -1.94 -3.89 -15.03
CA PHE A 103 -2.81 -5.01 -14.73
C PHE A 103 -4.27 -4.69 -15.06
N ALA A 104 -4.80 -3.60 -14.50
CA ALA A 104 -6.19 -3.17 -14.70
C ALA A 104 -6.52 -2.95 -16.18
N ARG A 105 -5.66 -2.26 -16.95
CA ARG A 105 -5.86 -2.09 -18.40
C ARG A 105 -5.85 -3.42 -19.16
N ARG A 106 -5.00 -4.37 -18.77
CA ARG A 106 -4.95 -5.69 -19.41
C ARG A 106 -6.22 -6.49 -19.09
N LEU A 107 -6.67 -6.45 -17.83
CA LEU A 107 -7.90 -7.08 -17.38
C LEU A 107 -9.12 -6.49 -18.11
N LYS A 108 -9.28 -5.16 -18.19
CA LYS A 108 -10.38 -4.51 -18.95
C LYS A 108 -10.44 -4.99 -20.39
N LYS A 109 -9.29 -5.14 -21.06
CA LYS A 109 -9.24 -5.68 -22.43
C LYS A 109 -9.69 -7.15 -22.51
N ARG A 110 -9.35 -7.99 -21.52
CA ARG A 110 -9.75 -9.41 -21.48
C ARG A 110 -11.25 -9.54 -21.17
N MET A 111 -11.74 -8.78 -20.21
CA MET A 111 -13.17 -8.68 -19.87
C MET A 111 -14.01 -8.26 -21.09
N ALA A 112 -13.63 -7.17 -21.76
CA ALA A 112 -14.32 -6.67 -22.94
C ALA A 112 -14.39 -7.70 -24.09
N ARG A 113 -13.29 -8.44 -24.36
CA ARG A 113 -13.28 -9.49 -25.39
C ARG A 113 -14.19 -10.67 -25.06
N ALA A 114 -14.39 -10.95 -23.78
CA ALA A 114 -15.25 -12.03 -23.31
C ALA A 114 -16.71 -11.58 -23.12
N GLY A 115 -17.05 -10.32 -23.42
CA GLY A 115 -18.39 -9.78 -23.17
C GLY A 115 -18.76 -9.73 -21.68
N TRP A 116 -17.77 -9.69 -20.79
CA TRP A 116 -17.96 -9.61 -19.35
C TRP A 116 -17.44 -8.27 -18.83
N HIS A 117 -18.02 -7.79 -17.73
CA HIS A 117 -17.59 -6.56 -17.07
C HIS A 117 -17.72 -6.73 -15.55
N ALA A 118 -16.69 -6.29 -14.84
CA ALA A 118 -16.71 -6.07 -13.41
C ALA A 118 -15.96 -4.74 -13.12
N PRO A 119 -16.47 -3.89 -12.22
CA PRO A 119 -15.85 -2.63 -11.87
C PRO A 119 -14.47 -2.83 -11.25
N ILE A 120 -13.49 -2.05 -11.72
CA ILE A 120 -12.15 -1.99 -11.15
C ILE A 120 -12.03 -0.75 -10.28
N LEU A 121 -11.92 -0.96 -8.98
CA LEU A 121 -11.68 0.03 -7.94
C LEU A 121 -10.17 0.10 -7.64
N HIS A 122 -9.68 1.30 -7.31
CA HIS A 122 -8.31 1.48 -6.87
C HIS A 122 -8.21 2.33 -5.61
N LEU A 123 -7.57 1.79 -4.57
CA LEU A 123 -7.28 2.48 -3.31
C LEU A 123 -5.83 2.93 -3.28
N VAL A 124 -5.62 4.16 -2.78
CA VAL A 124 -4.33 4.87 -2.77
C VAL A 124 -3.96 5.37 -4.16
N ALA A 125 -4.37 6.60 -4.46
CA ALA A 125 -4.08 7.21 -5.75
C ALA A 125 -2.56 7.27 -6.03
N PRO A 126 -2.12 6.97 -7.27
CA PRO A 126 -0.75 7.19 -7.65
C PRO A 126 -0.36 8.67 -7.47
N THR A 127 0.82 8.93 -6.94
CA THR A 127 1.35 10.27 -6.62
C THR A 127 1.64 11.12 -7.86
N VAL A 128 0.66 11.34 -8.74
CA VAL A 128 0.82 12.00 -10.04
C VAL A 128 1.27 13.46 -9.92
N TRP A 129 0.98 14.11 -8.80
CA TRP A 129 1.46 15.46 -8.49
C TRP A 129 2.99 15.52 -8.34
N ALA A 130 3.63 14.42 -7.92
CA ALA A 130 5.08 14.36 -7.75
C ALA A 130 5.84 13.97 -9.03
N TRP A 131 5.16 13.41 -10.05
CA TRP A 131 5.81 12.81 -11.23
C TRP A 131 5.22 13.27 -12.59
N GLY A 132 4.37 14.29 -12.58
CA GLY A 132 3.78 14.91 -13.77
C GLY A 132 2.32 14.52 -14.01
N GLY A 133 1.46 15.55 -14.15
CA GLY A 133 0.01 15.41 -14.30
C GLY A 133 -0.46 14.61 -15.52
N TRP A 134 0.37 14.44 -16.55
CA TRP A 134 0.05 13.63 -17.74
C TRP A 134 -0.28 12.16 -17.40
N ARG A 135 0.26 11.65 -16.29
CA ARG A 135 -0.02 10.28 -15.82
C ARG A 135 -1.45 10.11 -15.31
N ALA A 136 -2.09 11.18 -14.84
CA ALA A 136 -3.44 11.12 -14.28
C ALA A 136 -4.47 10.61 -15.30
N ARG A 137 -4.33 11.01 -16.57
CA ARG A 137 -5.17 10.47 -17.66
C ARG A 137 -5.00 8.95 -17.83
N GLY A 138 -3.79 8.44 -17.69
CA GLY A 138 -3.51 7.00 -17.77
C GLY A 138 -4.15 6.22 -16.62
N VAL A 139 -4.10 6.78 -15.41
CA VAL A 139 -4.76 6.22 -14.22
C VAL A 139 -6.28 6.22 -14.40
N ALA A 140 -6.87 7.36 -14.75
CA ALA A 140 -8.31 7.52 -14.95
C ALA A 140 -8.88 6.51 -15.98
N LYS A 141 -8.13 6.21 -17.05
CA LYS A 141 -8.54 5.21 -18.04
C LYS A 141 -8.38 3.76 -17.58
N SER A 142 -7.61 3.51 -16.52
CA SER A 142 -7.27 2.16 -16.08
C SER A 142 -8.31 1.58 -15.12
N VAL A 143 -9.07 2.42 -14.43
CA VAL A 143 -9.98 2.04 -13.34
C VAL A 143 -11.36 2.64 -13.60
N ASP A 144 -12.37 2.16 -12.89
CA ASP A 144 -13.74 2.67 -12.94
C ASP A 144 -14.01 3.63 -11.77
N HIS A 145 -13.36 3.41 -10.62
CA HIS A 145 -13.42 4.32 -9.47
C HIS A 145 -12.07 4.41 -8.75
N LEU A 146 -11.74 5.60 -8.25
CA LEU A 146 -10.49 5.88 -7.54
C LEU A 146 -10.76 6.38 -6.11
N MET A 147 -10.14 5.76 -5.12
CA MET A 147 -10.21 6.17 -3.72
C MET A 147 -8.91 6.89 -3.33
N CYS A 148 -9.03 8.20 -3.16
CA CYS A 148 -7.96 9.10 -2.76
C CYS A 148 -7.87 9.20 -1.23
N LEU A 149 -6.66 9.31 -0.69
CA LEU A 149 -6.44 9.49 0.74
C LEU A 149 -6.53 10.95 1.14
N PHE A 150 -6.23 11.87 0.22
CA PHE A 150 -6.17 13.30 0.50
C PHE A 150 -7.07 14.11 -0.45
N PRO A 151 -7.78 15.14 0.05
CA PRO A 151 -8.68 15.96 -0.77
C PRO A 151 -8.01 16.62 -1.98
N PHE A 152 -6.74 17.03 -1.84
CA PHE A 152 -6.02 17.69 -2.94
C PHE A 152 -5.72 16.76 -4.13
N GLU A 153 -5.84 15.44 -3.96
CA GLU A 153 -5.58 14.46 -5.03
C GLU A 153 -6.72 14.44 -6.06
N GLU A 154 -7.96 14.64 -5.59
CA GLU A 154 -9.18 14.50 -6.40
C GLU A 154 -9.16 15.34 -7.69
N PRO A 155 -8.82 16.64 -7.67
CA PRO A 155 -8.82 17.47 -8.89
C PRO A 155 -7.85 17.00 -9.97
N TYR A 156 -6.83 16.20 -9.63
CA TYR A 156 -5.92 15.64 -10.63
C TYR A 156 -6.61 14.62 -11.53
N PHE A 157 -7.64 13.93 -11.04
CA PHE A 157 -8.26 12.78 -11.69
C PHE A 157 -9.67 13.06 -12.19
N THR A 158 -10.51 13.81 -11.45
CA THR A 158 -11.89 14.11 -11.85
C THR A 158 -11.98 14.85 -13.18
N ARG A 159 -11.01 15.74 -13.47
CA ARG A 159 -10.85 16.40 -14.79
C ARG A 159 -10.61 15.44 -15.97
N HIS A 160 -10.35 14.16 -15.70
CA HIS A 160 -10.18 13.10 -16.69
C HIS A 160 -11.35 12.11 -16.73
N GLY A 161 -12.44 12.40 -16.01
CA GLY A 161 -13.71 11.68 -16.09
C GLY A 161 -13.79 10.37 -15.32
N VAL A 162 -12.85 10.10 -14.40
CA VAL A 162 -12.96 8.96 -13.47
C VAL A 162 -13.69 9.41 -12.21
N GLU A 163 -14.52 8.54 -11.66
CA GLU A 163 -15.14 8.77 -10.36
C GLU A 163 -14.09 8.70 -9.25
N VAL A 164 -14.19 9.62 -8.30
CA VAL A 164 -13.25 9.73 -7.19
C VAL A 164 -14.03 9.83 -5.89
N THR A 165 -13.58 9.09 -4.87
CA THR A 165 -13.99 9.29 -3.48
C THR A 165 -12.77 9.60 -2.62
N VAL A 166 -12.84 10.64 -1.80
CA VAL A 166 -11.82 10.90 -0.79
C VAL A 166 -12.17 10.12 0.48
N VAL A 167 -11.41 9.06 0.76
CA VAL A 167 -11.67 8.14 1.89
C VAL A 167 -10.89 8.50 3.14
N GLY A 168 -9.99 9.49 3.06
CA GLY A 168 -9.11 9.85 4.16
C GLY A 168 -7.94 8.88 4.33
N HIS A 169 -6.98 9.24 5.19
CA HIS A 169 -5.82 8.40 5.48
C HIS A 169 -6.07 7.63 6.79
N PRO A 170 -6.06 6.29 6.83
CA PRO A 170 -6.38 5.53 8.05
C PRO A 170 -5.51 5.87 9.27
N SER A 171 -4.25 6.27 9.06
CA SER A 171 -3.38 6.77 10.14
C SER A 171 -3.83 8.09 10.80
N ALA A 172 -4.80 8.81 10.22
CA ALA A 172 -5.40 9.98 10.84
C ALA A 172 -6.40 9.59 11.95
N GLU A 173 -7.04 8.43 11.83
CA GLU A 173 -8.08 7.96 12.76
C GLU A 173 -7.54 7.07 13.88
N ARG A 174 -6.27 6.63 13.78
CA ARG A 174 -5.66 5.80 14.82
C ARG A 174 -5.40 6.63 16.08
N PRO A 175 -5.87 6.18 17.26
CA PRO A 175 -5.52 6.82 18.52
C PRO A 175 -4.00 6.82 18.67
N ARG A 176 -3.46 7.96 19.07
CA ARG A 176 -2.03 8.13 19.31
C ARG A 176 -1.80 8.19 20.81
N PRO A 177 -0.85 7.41 21.35
CA PRO A 177 -0.53 7.50 22.76
C PRO A 177 -0.06 8.92 23.09
N GLY A 178 -0.30 9.33 24.33
CA GLY A 178 0.28 10.57 24.85
C GLY A 178 1.81 10.50 24.82
N ARG A 179 2.48 11.66 24.85
CA ARG A 179 3.96 11.73 24.85
C ARG A 179 4.56 10.89 26.00
N ASP A 180 4.00 11.00 27.20
CA ASP A 180 4.55 10.35 28.39
C ASP A 180 4.23 8.85 28.42
N GLU A 181 3.04 8.46 27.97
CA GLU A 181 2.65 7.07 27.77
C GLU A 181 3.61 6.37 26.80
N ALA A 182 3.83 6.96 25.62
CA ALA A 182 4.74 6.42 24.62
C ALA A 182 6.17 6.30 25.15
N ARG A 183 6.64 7.29 25.91
CA ARG A 183 7.96 7.24 26.57
C ARG A 183 8.03 6.12 27.60
N GLY A 184 7.01 5.97 28.44
CA GLY A 184 6.92 4.89 29.42
C GLY A 184 6.97 3.51 28.77
N THR A 185 6.20 3.29 27.70
CA THR A 185 6.21 2.03 26.94
C THR A 185 7.57 1.73 26.33
N LEU A 186 8.29 2.75 25.87
CA LEU A 186 9.59 2.63 25.22
C LEU A 186 10.79 2.67 26.19
N GLY A 187 10.55 2.82 27.51
CA GLY A 187 11.62 2.96 28.51
C GLY A 187 12.45 4.23 28.36
N ILE A 188 11.86 5.31 27.85
CA ILE A 188 12.52 6.59 27.59
C ILE A 188 12.32 7.51 28.80
N ASP A 189 13.39 8.22 29.20
CA ASP A 189 13.35 9.18 30.30
C ASP A 189 12.46 10.39 29.92
N PRO A 190 11.41 10.71 30.68
CA PRO A 190 10.49 11.80 30.35
C PRO A 190 11.14 13.19 30.38
N ASP A 191 12.19 13.37 31.20
CA ASP A 191 12.80 14.67 31.46
C ASP A 191 13.91 15.01 30.47
N ARG A 192 14.28 14.06 29.61
CA ARG A 192 15.36 14.23 28.63
C ARG A 192 14.82 14.49 27.22
N PRO A 193 15.46 15.39 26.45
CA PRO A 193 15.17 15.53 25.03
C PRO A 193 15.36 14.20 24.30
N LEU A 194 14.46 13.90 23.36
CA LEU A 194 14.47 12.67 22.57
C LEU A 194 14.57 13.00 21.08
N LEU A 195 15.50 12.38 20.38
CA LEU A 195 15.62 12.41 18.93
C LEU A 195 15.22 11.05 18.34
N ALA A 196 14.28 11.04 17.39
CA ALA A 196 13.99 9.84 16.63
C ALA A 196 14.81 9.82 15.34
N LEU A 197 15.56 8.75 15.11
CA LEU A 197 16.31 8.52 13.87
C LEU A 197 15.50 7.56 13.01
N LEU A 198 15.05 8.00 11.83
CA LEU A 198 14.24 7.20 10.91
C LEU A 198 15.00 7.02 9.59
N PRO A 199 16.00 6.12 9.53
CA PRO A 199 16.89 5.99 8.37
C PRO A 199 16.23 5.34 7.14
N GLY A 200 14.94 4.99 7.23
CA GLY A 200 14.19 4.35 6.17
C GLY A 200 13.83 2.90 6.49
N SER A 201 13.04 2.30 5.61
CA SER A 201 12.53 0.93 5.77
C SER A 201 13.23 -0.07 4.84
N ARG A 202 14.21 0.38 4.06
CA ARG A 202 14.97 -0.45 3.11
C ARG A 202 16.43 -0.49 3.51
N SER A 203 17.07 -1.65 3.40
CA SER A 203 18.48 -1.83 3.78
C SER A 203 19.42 -0.83 3.10
N ARG A 204 19.14 -0.45 1.85
CA ARG A 204 19.92 0.58 1.14
C ARG A 204 19.70 2.00 1.69
N GLU A 205 18.47 2.34 2.06
CA GLU A 205 18.18 3.63 2.73
C GLU A 205 18.94 3.68 4.05
N VAL A 206 18.86 2.61 4.85
CA VAL A 206 19.58 2.50 6.11
C VAL A 206 21.10 2.61 5.92
N ALA A 207 21.67 1.83 5.01
CA ALA A 207 23.12 1.87 4.75
C ALA A 207 23.62 3.23 4.25
N THR A 208 22.77 3.99 3.57
CA THR A 208 23.14 5.30 3.01
C THR A 208 22.91 6.44 4.00
N LEU A 209 21.80 6.42 4.75
CA LEU A 209 21.33 7.56 5.56
C LEU A 209 21.74 7.45 7.03
N LEU A 210 21.79 6.23 7.59
CA LEU A 210 22.08 6.04 9.01
C LEU A 210 23.45 6.59 9.43
N PRO A 211 24.54 6.41 8.66
CA PRO A 211 25.84 6.98 9.03
C PRO A 211 25.78 8.51 9.25
N ASP A 212 25.07 9.23 8.38
CA ASP A 212 24.94 10.69 8.46
C ASP A 212 24.04 11.12 9.61
N MET A 213 22.96 10.39 9.86
CA MET A 213 22.10 10.60 11.02
C MET A 213 22.87 10.40 12.35
N LEU A 214 23.74 9.40 12.43
CA LEU A 214 24.58 9.15 13.61
C LEU A 214 25.66 10.22 13.80
N ARG A 215 26.22 10.75 12.71
CA ARG A 215 27.12 11.92 12.76
C ARG A 215 26.40 13.16 13.30
N ALA A 216 25.20 13.45 12.79
CA ALA A 216 24.37 14.54 13.29
C ALA A 216 24.00 14.36 14.77
N PHE A 217 23.63 13.15 15.18
CA PHE A 217 23.36 12.84 16.58
C PHE A 217 24.57 13.08 17.49
N SER A 218 25.78 12.70 17.05
CA SER A 218 27.01 12.95 17.81
C SER A 218 27.28 14.44 18.04
N ILE A 219 27.04 15.27 17.02
CA ILE A 219 27.16 16.74 17.12
C ILE A 219 26.12 17.27 18.10
N LEU A 220 24.85 16.92 17.92
CA LEU A 220 23.74 17.38 18.78
C LEU A 220 23.92 16.94 20.23
N LYS A 221 24.46 15.75 20.48
CA LYS A 221 24.71 15.25 21.83
C LYS A 221 25.80 16.05 22.55
N ALA A 222 26.76 16.62 21.82
CA ALA A 222 27.78 17.48 22.40
C ALA A 222 27.25 18.88 22.75
N GLU A 223 26.30 19.40 21.96
CA GLU A 223 25.69 20.73 22.17
C GLU A 223 24.50 20.70 23.13
N LEU A 224 23.77 19.58 23.19
CA LEU A 224 22.57 19.37 24.01
C LEU A 224 22.74 18.16 24.97
N PRO A 225 23.67 18.18 25.94
CA PRO A 225 23.60 17.23 27.04
C PRO A 225 22.29 17.51 27.81
N PRO A 226 21.36 16.56 28.06
CA PRO A 226 21.42 15.09 28.06
C PRO A 226 20.55 14.39 26.97
N LEU A 227 20.74 14.69 25.69
CA LEU A 227 19.96 14.11 24.57
C LEU A 227 19.94 12.56 24.53
N GLN A 228 18.77 12.00 24.29
CA GLN A 228 18.52 10.57 24.03
C GLN A 228 18.14 10.36 22.57
N ALA A 229 18.36 9.16 22.03
CA ALA A 229 17.88 8.80 20.70
C ALA A 229 17.20 7.44 20.67
N VAL A 230 16.23 7.29 19.79
CA VAL A 230 15.62 6.01 19.41
C VAL A 230 15.79 5.79 17.92
N LEU A 231 16.00 4.52 17.54
CA LEU A 231 16.16 4.08 16.17
C LEU A 231 15.13 2.98 15.88
N PRO A 232 13.91 3.33 15.45
CA PRO A 232 12.92 2.34 15.05
C PRO A 232 13.40 1.62 13.78
N MET A 233 13.50 0.30 13.84
CA MET A 233 13.92 -0.53 12.71
C MET A 233 12.73 -1.35 12.21
N ALA A 234 12.50 -1.31 10.89
CA ALA A 234 11.53 -2.20 10.27
C ALA A 234 12.03 -3.65 10.35
N SER A 235 11.12 -4.61 10.57
CA SER A 235 11.47 -6.03 10.78
C SER A 235 12.25 -6.65 9.62
N ASN A 236 12.01 -6.20 8.40
CA ASN A 236 12.74 -6.61 7.19
C ASN A 236 14.19 -6.09 7.12
N VAL A 237 14.60 -5.20 8.03
CA VAL A 237 15.96 -4.66 8.11
C VAL A 237 16.62 -4.99 9.45
N ALA A 238 15.84 -5.17 10.52
CA ALA A 238 16.35 -5.50 11.85
C ALA A 238 17.03 -6.88 11.95
N SER A 239 16.75 -7.78 11.02
CA SER A 239 17.24 -9.17 11.01
C SER A 239 18.55 -9.37 10.25
N GLY A 240 19.19 -8.28 9.79
CA GLY A 240 20.38 -8.31 8.93
C GLY A 240 21.59 -7.64 9.54
#